data_AF-A0A377UYA4-F1
#
_entry.id   AF-A0A377UYA4-F1
#
_cell.length_a   1.000
_cell.length_b   1.000
_cell.length_c   1.000
_cell.angle_alpha   90.00
_cell.angle_beta   90.00
_cell.angle_gamma   90.00
#
_symmetry.space_group_name_H-M   'P 1'
#
loop_
_entity.id
_entity.type
_entity.pdbx_description
1 polymer ?
#
loop_
_entity_poly.entity_id
_entity_poly.type
_entity_poly.pdbx_seq_one_letter_code
_entity_poly.pdbx_strand_id
1 'polypeptide(L)'
;MPFAETQAGKGTVVSSHPLNVGGVGETGCLAANLLAKEADLVIGVGTRFSDFTTASKWIFQHPEVRFLNINVSNFDAWKLDGIAMLADAREAMTALDAALADSGWQAGWGAQIESVQSRQLKETQRVYQAVWQEKSFVPEIDDHLDRESVYREFRQITDSTLTQSSVLGVLNETLPAEAVIVAAAAACQAICSASGATARKTPTTWSTATPAWDTKSTRRWA
;
A
#
# COMPACT_ATOMS: atom_id res chain seq x y z
N MET A 1 8.76 -2.35 16.42
CA MET A 1 8.19 -3.26 15.39
C MET A 1 7.84 -2.42 14.17
N PRO A 2 8.29 -2.77 12.94
CA PRO A 2 7.87 -2.08 11.73
C PRO A 2 6.36 -2.22 11.53
N PHE A 3 5.72 -1.26 10.89
CA PHE A 3 4.31 -1.34 10.52
C PHE A 3 4.12 -1.02 9.05
N ALA A 4 3.18 -1.72 8.44
CA ALA A 4 2.72 -1.50 7.08
C ALA A 4 1.26 -1.07 7.09
N GLU A 5 0.85 -0.35 6.05
CA GLU A 5 -0.51 0.17 5.91
C GLU A 5 -1.28 -0.65 4.88
N THR A 6 -2.57 -0.86 5.12
CA THR A 6 -3.49 -1.29 4.05
C THR A 6 -3.90 -0.07 3.23
N GLN A 7 -4.45 -0.27 2.03
CA GLN A 7 -4.99 0.83 1.22
C GLN A 7 -6.00 1.68 2.01
N ALA A 8 -6.86 1.04 2.80
CA ALA A 8 -7.88 1.71 3.61
C ALA A 8 -7.33 2.33 4.90
N GLY A 9 -6.18 1.85 5.39
CA GLY A 9 -5.50 2.36 6.58
C GLY A 9 -4.48 3.45 6.28
N LYS A 10 -4.18 3.71 5.00
CA LYS A 10 -3.20 4.72 4.58
C LYS A 10 -3.53 6.06 5.22
N GLY A 11 -2.50 6.70 5.78
CA GLY A 11 -2.65 8.03 6.36
C GLY A 11 -3.16 8.04 7.80
N THR A 12 -3.30 6.86 8.43
CA THR A 12 -3.50 6.77 9.89
C THR A 12 -2.25 7.22 10.66
N VAL A 13 -1.06 6.97 10.10
CA VAL A 13 0.23 7.40 10.65
C VAL A 13 0.99 8.21 9.60
N VAL A 14 1.83 9.14 10.05
CA VAL A 14 2.71 9.90 9.15
C VAL A 14 3.62 8.96 8.36
N SER A 15 3.75 9.20 7.06
CA SER A 15 4.55 8.37 6.16
C SER A 15 6.04 8.39 6.48
N SER A 16 6.52 9.50 7.06
CA SER A 16 7.93 9.69 7.43
C SER A 16 8.34 9.00 8.75
N HIS A 17 7.44 8.25 9.39
CA HIS A 17 7.77 7.57 10.64
C HIS A 17 8.87 6.50 10.38
N PRO A 18 9.95 6.42 11.19
CA PRO A 18 11.07 5.51 10.93
C PRO A 18 10.69 4.03 10.83
N LEU A 19 9.60 3.62 11.48
CA LEU A 19 9.07 2.26 11.44
C LEU A 19 7.96 2.03 10.39
N ASN A 20 7.56 3.06 9.62
CA ASN A 20 6.58 2.90 8.55
C ASN A 20 7.29 2.32 7.31
N VAL A 21 6.86 1.13 6.87
CA VAL A 21 7.44 0.46 5.69
C VAL A 21 6.55 0.55 4.45
N GLY A 22 5.46 1.33 4.50
CA GLY A 22 4.58 1.63 3.37
C GLY A 22 3.38 0.71 3.22
N GLY A 23 2.75 0.74 2.04
CA GLY A 23 1.60 -0.10 1.73
C GLY A 23 1.99 -1.56 1.54
N VAL A 24 1.18 -2.51 2.04
CA VAL A 24 1.42 -3.96 1.88
C VAL A 24 0.43 -4.61 0.91
N GLY A 25 0.88 -5.67 0.24
CA GLY A 25 0.05 -6.54 -0.60
C GLY A 25 0.31 -6.37 -2.09
N GLU A 26 -0.65 -6.81 -2.91
CA GLU A 26 -0.57 -6.79 -4.39
C GLU A 26 -0.29 -5.39 -4.95
N THR A 27 -0.85 -4.37 -4.29
CA THR A 27 -0.67 -2.95 -4.63
C THR A 27 0.23 -2.22 -3.63
N GLY A 28 0.94 -3.00 -2.81
CA GLY A 28 1.89 -2.51 -1.83
C GLY A 28 3.22 -2.11 -2.46
N CYS A 29 4.18 -1.80 -1.60
CA CYS A 29 5.53 -1.40 -1.99
C CYS A 29 6.55 -2.51 -1.73
N LEU A 30 7.75 -2.34 -2.29
CA LEU A 30 8.86 -3.28 -2.14
C LEU A 30 9.20 -3.51 -0.66
N ALA A 31 9.27 -2.44 0.14
CA ALA A 31 9.71 -2.52 1.53
C ALA A 31 8.76 -3.36 2.39
N ALA A 32 7.46 -3.05 2.40
CA ALA A 32 6.48 -3.79 3.15
C ALA A 32 6.39 -5.26 2.68
N ASN A 33 6.41 -5.50 1.36
CA ASN A 33 6.25 -6.84 0.82
C ASN A 33 7.46 -7.74 1.07
N LEU A 34 8.67 -7.20 1.18
CA LEU A 34 9.85 -7.97 1.58
C LEU A 34 9.76 -8.40 3.05
N LEU A 35 9.40 -7.48 3.95
CA LEU A 35 9.29 -7.83 5.37
C LEU A 35 8.09 -8.75 5.65
N ALA A 36 6.96 -8.57 4.95
CA ALA A 36 5.79 -9.42 5.10
C ALA A 36 6.09 -10.90 4.76
N LYS A 37 6.97 -11.17 3.80
CA LYS A 37 7.40 -12.53 3.47
C LYS A 37 8.16 -13.20 4.59
N GLU A 38 8.97 -12.44 5.33
CA GLU A 38 9.86 -12.93 6.39
C GLU A 38 9.21 -12.94 7.77
N ALA A 39 8.07 -12.27 7.96
CA ALA A 39 7.43 -12.12 9.26
C ALA A 39 6.96 -13.46 9.84
N ASP A 40 7.44 -13.78 11.04
CA ASP A 40 7.00 -14.91 11.87
C ASP A 40 5.72 -14.59 12.66
N LEU A 41 5.46 -13.31 12.93
CA LEU A 41 4.25 -12.80 13.57
C LEU A 41 3.72 -11.58 12.82
N VAL A 42 2.44 -11.66 12.42
CA VAL A 42 1.70 -10.55 11.82
C VAL A 42 0.59 -10.14 12.77
N ILE A 43 0.62 -8.88 13.22
CA ILE A 43 -0.43 -8.30 14.07
C ILE A 43 -1.35 -7.46 13.19
N GLY A 44 -2.54 -7.98 12.90
CA GLY A 44 -3.57 -7.28 12.15
C GLY A 44 -4.40 -6.37 13.04
N VAL A 45 -4.22 -5.05 12.93
CA VAL A 45 -4.99 -4.07 13.72
C VAL A 45 -6.07 -3.42 12.85
N GLY A 46 -7.34 -3.67 13.16
CA GLY A 46 -8.49 -3.08 12.46
C GLY A 46 -8.57 -3.40 10.96
N THR A 47 -7.82 -4.41 10.50
CA THR A 47 -7.72 -4.75 9.08
C THR A 47 -8.77 -5.77 8.68
N ARG A 48 -9.29 -5.65 7.45
CA ARG A 48 -10.16 -6.64 6.83
C ARG A 48 -9.39 -7.78 6.15
N PHE A 49 -8.06 -7.70 6.10
CA PHE A 49 -7.22 -8.65 5.34
C PHE A 49 -7.79 -8.95 3.95
N SER A 50 -8.04 -7.89 3.16
CA SER A 50 -8.54 -8.07 1.80
C SER A 50 -7.53 -8.83 0.94
N ASP A 51 -7.99 -9.38 -0.18
CA ASP A 51 -7.13 -10.09 -1.14
C ASP A 51 -5.99 -9.19 -1.63
N PHE A 52 -6.27 -7.91 -1.89
CA PHE A 52 -5.22 -6.93 -2.23
C PHE A 52 -4.20 -6.73 -1.12
N THR A 53 -4.61 -6.72 0.16
CA THR A 53 -3.71 -6.53 1.30
C THR A 53 -2.83 -7.76 1.52
N THR A 54 -3.38 -8.95 1.30
CA THR A 54 -2.73 -10.23 1.60
C THR A 54 -2.10 -10.90 0.38
N ALA A 55 -2.24 -10.30 -0.81
CA ALA A 55 -2.00 -10.95 -2.10
C ALA A 55 -2.69 -12.33 -2.16
N SER A 56 -3.97 -12.39 -1.81
CA SER A 56 -4.73 -13.63 -1.67
C SER A 56 -4.01 -14.66 -0.78
N LYS A 57 -3.52 -14.19 0.39
CA LYS A 57 -2.70 -14.91 1.38
C LYS A 57 -1.24 -15.21 0.97
N TRP A 58 -0.86 -15.00 -0.29
CA TRP A 58 0.46 -15.39 -0.81
C TRP A 58 1.64 -14.59 -0.23
N ILE A 59 1.39 -13.38 0.25
CA ILE A 59 2.46 -12.47 0.64
C ILE A 59 3.22 -12.93 1.90
N PHE A 60 2.56 -13.65 2.79
CA PHE A 60 3.15 -14.16 4.03
C PHE A 60 3.70 -15.57 3.75
N GLN A 61 5.03 -15.68 3.70
CA GLN A 61 5.70 -16.90 3.22
C GLN A 61 6.51 -17.61 4.30
N HIS A 62 6.67 -16.99 5.49
CA HIS A 62 7.34 -17.63 6.60
C HIS A 62 6.55 -18.90 7.01
N PRO A 63 7.20 -20.08 7.07
CA PRO A 63 6.50 -21.36 7.28
C PRO A 63 5.80 -21.44 8.65
N GLU A 64 6.30 -20.70 9.63
CA GLU A 64 5.74 -20.64 11.00
C GLU A 64 4.98 -19.34 11.26
N VAL A 65 4.55 -18.60 10.22
CA VAL A 65 3.84 -17.33 10.40
C VAL A 65 2.60 -17.50 11.28
N ARG A 66 2.48 -16.64 12.29
CA ARG A 66 1.35 -16.57 13.21
C ARG A 66 0.63 -15.25 13.01
N PHE A 67 -0.69 -15.28 13.15
CA PHE A 67 -1.53 -14.07 13.09
C PHE A 67 -2.13 -13.78 14.45
N LEU A 68 -2.05 -12.51 14.88
CA LEU A 68 -2.83 -11.96 15.98
C LEU A 68 -3.70 -10.85 15.42
N ASN A 69 -5.01 -10.99 15.53
CA ASN A 69 -5.94 -10.06 14.88
C ASN A 69 -6.73 -9.30 15.93
N ILE A 70 -6.44 -8.00 16.03
CA ILE A 70 -7.12 -7.06 16.91
C ILE A 70 -8.18 -6.35 16.08
N ASN A 71 -9.45 -6.68 16.32
CA ASN A 71 -10.54 -6.08 15.56
C ASN A 71 -11.83 -6.04 16.37
N VAL A 72 -12.65 -5.01 16.14
CA VAL A 72 -14.03 -4.93 16.69
C VAL A 72 -15.01 -5.80 15.90
N SER A 73 -14.68 -6.14 14.66
CA SER A 73 -15.43 -7.07 13.82
C SER A 73 -15.03 -8.50 14.17
N ASN A 74 -15.99 -9.28 14.69
CA ASN A 74 -15.77 -10.69 14.97
C ASN A 74 -15.32 -11.45 13.71
N PHE A 75 -15.98 -11.23 12.56
CA PHE A 75 -15.63 -11.90 11.31
C PHE A 75 -14.18 -11.64 10.87
N ASP A 76 -13.72 -10.39 10.98
CA ASP A 76 -12.37 -10.03 10.56
C ASP A 76 -11.30 -10.52 11.56
N ALA A 77 -11.62 -10.60 12.85
CA ALA A 77 -10.70 -11.10 13.88
C ALA A 77 -10.31 -12.57 13.67
N TRP A 78 -11.17 -13.39 13.06
CA TRP A 78 -10.91 -14.82 12.82
C TRP A 78 -10.19 -15.12 11.49
N LYS A 79 -9.82 -14.12 10.70
CA LYS A 79 -9.17 -14.35 9.40
C LYS A 79 -7.76 -14.91 9.55
N LEU A 80 -7.31 -15.62 8.51
CA LEU A 80 -5.97 -16.21 8.41
C LEU A 80 -5.62 -17.18 9.55
N ASP A 81 -6.64 -17.83 10.13
CA ASP A 81 -6.50 -18.74 11.27
C ASP A 81 -5.76 -18.11 12.45
N GLY A 82 -5.89 -16.79 12.59
CA GLY A 82 -5.23 -16.01 13.62
C GLY A 82 -5.85 -16.15 15.00
N ILE A 83 -5.07 -15.81 16.02
CA ILE A 83 -5.56 -15.60 17.38
C ILE A 83 -6.44 -14.35 17.35
N ALA A 84 -7.74 -14.53 17.58
CA ALA A 84 -8.71 -13.46 17.56
C ALA A 84 -8.68 -12.68 18.89
N MET A 85 -8.53 -11.36 18.80
CA MET A 85 -8.69 -10.41 19.91
C MET A 85 -9.82 -9.44 19.54
N LEU A 86 -11.03 -9.75 20.01
CA LEU A 86 -12.22 -8.93 19.76
C LEU A 86 -12.20 -7.70 20.67
N ALA A 87 -11.62 -6.60 20.19
CA ALA A 87 -11.39 -5.40 20.98
C ALA A 87 -11.28 -4.15 20.10
N ASP A 88 -11.49 -2.98 20.72
CA ASP A 88 -11.09 -1.71 20.14
C ASP A 88 -9.55 -1.65 20.02
N ALA A 89 -9.06 -1.08 18.92
CA ALA A 89 -7.64 -1.03 18.62
C ALA A 89 -6.84 -0.24 19.68
N ARG A 90 -7.36 0.90 20.16
CA ARG A 90 -6.67 1.73 21.15
C ARG A 90 -6.57 1.00 22.49
N GLU A 91 -7.67 0.43 22.94
CA GLU A 91 -7.72 -0.27 24.23
C GLU A 91 -6.82 -1.52 24.21
N ALA A 92 -6.86 -2.30 23.13
CA ALA A 92 -6.00 -3.46 22.97
C ALA A 92 -4.51 -3.10 22.94
N MET A 93 -4.12 -2.06 22.19
CA MET A 93 -2.73 -1.62 22.15
C MET A 93 -2.26 -1.09 23.51
N THR A 94 -3.12 -0.38 24.24
CA THR A 94 -2.81 0.10 25.61
C THR A 94 -2.58 -1.07 26.57
N ALA A 95 -3.44 -2.09 26.50
CA ALA A 95 -3.30 -3.29 27.33
C ALA A 95 -2.06 -4.12 26.97
N LEU A 96 -1.75 -4.26 25.69
CA LEU A 96 -0.57 -4.97 25.20
C LEU A 96 0.73 -4.26 25.61
N ASP A 97 0.77 -2.93 25.49
CA ASP A 97 1.92 -2.11 25.91
C ASP A 97 2.20 -2.29 27.41
N ALA A 98 1.15 -2.20 28.24
CA ALA A 98 1.27 -2.43 29.68
C ALA A 98 1.73 -3.86 30.03
N ALA A 99 1.22 -4.87 29.33
CA ALA A 99 1.58 -6.26 29.56
C ALA A 99 3.03 -6.59 29.14
N LEU A 100 3.59 -5.84 28.19
CA LEU A 100 4.94 -6.06 27.67
C LEU A 100 6.00 -5.15 28.31
N ALA A 101 5.61 -4.17 29.13
CA ALA A 101 6.50 -3.16 29.69
C ALA A 101 7.77 -3.74 30.35
N ASP A 102 7.64 -4.83 31.11
CA ASP A 102 8.74 -5.45 31.84
C ASP A 102 9.38 -6.66 31.11
N SER A 103 8.92 -6.97 29.90
CA SER A 103 9.39 -8.15 29.15
C SER A 103 10.76 -7.95 28.51
N GLY A 104 11.20 -6.70 28.31
CA GLY A 104 12.38 -6.37 27.51
C GLY A 104 12.28 -6.78 26.03
N TRP A 105 11.09 -7.16 25.57
CA TRP A 105 10.88 -7.69 24.23
C TRP A 105 11.16 -6.62 23.17
N GLN A 106 11.83 -7.03 22.09
CA GLN A 106 12.07 -6.20 20.92
C GLN A 106 11.90 -7.03 19.65
N ALA A 107 11.37 -6.39 18.61
CA ALA A 107 11.27 -7.02 17.30
C ALA A 107 12.66 -7.13 16.66
N GLY A 108 13.05 -8.34 16.24
CA GLY A 108 14.41 -8.67 15.77
C GLY A 108 14.81 -8.18 14.37
N TRP A 109 14.18 -7.12 13.85
CA TRP A 109 14.41 -6.64 12.48
C TRP A 109 15.72 -5.84 12.30
N GLY A 110 16.21 -5.20 13.36
CA GLY A 110 17.46 -4.42 13.32
C GLY A 110 17.58 -3.47 12.11
N ALA A 111 18.71 -3.54 11.41
CA ALA A 111 19.01 -2.72 10.24
C ALA A 111 18.22 -3.09 8.96
N GLN A 112 17.45 -4.19 8.96
CA GLN A 112 16.66 -4.59 7.79
C GLN A 112 15.60 -3.54 7.44
N ILE A 113 14.99 -2.89 8.45
CA ILE A 113 13.96 -1.86 8.25
C ILE A 113 14.51 -0.71 7.40
N GLU A 114 15.64 -0.14 7.81
CA GLU A 114 16.29 0.96 7.10
C GLU A 114 16.79 0.53 5.72
N SER A 115 17.30 -0.71 5.59
CA SER A 115 17.75 -1.28 4.33
C SER A 115 16.61 -1.38 3.30
N VAL A 116 15.46 -1.92 3.69
CA VAL A 116 14.31 -2.03 2.76
C VAL A 116 13.69 -0.68 2.44
N GLN A 117 13.62 0.24 3.41
CA GLN A 117 13.16 1.62 3.18
C GLN A 117 14.08 2.36 2.21
N SER A 118 15.39 2.20 2.34
CA SER A 118 16.38 2.81 1.44
C SER A 118 16.24 2.28 0.02
N ARG A 119 16.00 0.97 -0.15
CA ARG A 119 15.73 0.36 -1.46
C ARG A 119 14.44 0.90 -2.08
N GLN A 120 13.37 0.97 -1.28
CA GLN A 120 12.10 1.53 -1.73
C GLN A 120 12.25 3.00 -2.15
N LEU A 121 12.95 3.82 -1.37
CA LEU A 121 13.17 5.23 -1.69
C LEU A 121 13.91 5.41 -3.02
N LYS A 122 14.98 4.63 -3.23
CA LYS A 122 15.73 4.64 -4.50
C LYS A 122 14.83 4.27 -5.67
N GLU A 123 13.99 3.26 -5.51
CA GLU A 123 13.06 2.82 -6.55
C GLU A 123 11.98 3.86 -6.83
N THR A 124 11.39 4.46 -5.79
CA THR A 124 10.42 5.55 -5.93
C THR A 124 11.03 6.74 -6.66
N GLN A 125 12.27 7.13 -6.32
CA GLN A 125 12.99 8.19 -7.03
C GLN A 125 13.24 7.85 -8.50
N ARG A 126 13.63 6.59 -8.80
CA ARG A 126 13.83 6.13 -10.18
C ARG A 126 12.55 6.28 -11.01
N VAL A 127 11.42 5.78 -10.52
CA VAL A 127 10.16 5.80 -11.28
C VAL A 127 9.56 7.20 -11.39
N TYR A 128 9.77 8.08 -10.41
CA TYR A 128 9.37 9.49 -10.51
C TYR A 128 10.12 10.24 -11.61
N GLN A 129 11.35 9.82 -11.90
CA GLN A 129 12.19 10.39 -12.96
C GLN A 129 12.00 9.70 -14.32
N ALA A 130 11.02 8.79 -14.46
CA ALA A 130 10.72 8.14 -15.72
C ALA A 130 10.09 9.15 -16.71
N VAL A 131 10.87 9.53 -17.72
CA VAL A 131 10.45 10.46 -18.78
C VAL A 131 10.29 9.71 -20.09
N TRP A 132 9.12 9.84 -20.72
CA TRP A 132 8.89 9.27 -22.03
C TRP A 132 9.78 9.92 -23.10
N GLN A 133 10.33 9.08 -23.98
CA GLN A 133 11.19 9.46 -25.10
C GLN A 133 10.77 8.66 -26.33
N GLU A 134 10.66 9.33 -27.49
CA GLU A 134 10.11 8.73 -28.71
C GLU A 134 10.85 7.49 -29.21
N LYS A 135 12.16 7.41 -28.99
CA LYS A 135 13.02 6.35 -29.56
C LYS A 135 13.69 5.43 -28.54
N SER A 136 13.59 5.75 -27.25
CA SER A 136 14.43 5.15 -26.19
C SER A 136 13.67 4.92 -24.89
N PHE A 137 12.35 5.09 -24.87
CA PHE A 137 11.55 4.77 -23.69
C PHE A 137 11.36 3.28 -23.54
N VAL A 138 11.80 2.75 -22.39
CA VAL A 138 11.53 1.38 -21.97
C VAL A 138 10.40 1.45 -20.94
N PRO A 139 9.23 0.83 -21.21
CA PRO A 139 8.13 0.81 -20.24
C PRO A 139 8.46 -0.07 -19.04
N GLU A 140 7.89 0.27 -17.89
CA GLU A 140 8.06 -0.48 -16.64
C GLU A 140 7.37 -1.85 -16.69
N ILE A 141 6.34 -2.01 -17.53
CA ILE A 141 5.60 -3.26 -17.71
C ILE A 141 5.98 -3.84 -19.07
N ASP A 142 6.53 -5.05 -19.07
CA ASP A 142 6.81 -5.79 -20.30
C ASP A 142 5.62 -6.65 -20.70
N ASP A 143 4.71 -6.04 -21.46
CA ASP A 143 3.50 -6.68 -22.00
C ASP A 143 3.49 -6.74 -23.55
N HIS A 144 2.41 -7.30 -24.10
CA HIS A 144 2.20 -7.44 -25.54
C HIS A 144 1.42 -6.28 -26.18
N LEU A 145 1.28 -5.12 -25.50
CA LEU A 145 0.55 -3.98 -26.06
C LEU A 145 1.31 -3.39 -27.27
N ASP A 146 0.57 -2.96 -28.30
CA ASP A 146 1.12 -2.13 -29.38
C ASP A 146 1.40 -0.72 -28.87
N ARG A 147 2.58 -0.56 -28.29
CA ARG A 147 3.01 0.66 -27.61
C ARG A 147 3.08 1.86 -28.55
N GLU A 148 3.48 1.68 -29.80
CA GLU A 148 3.57 2.80 -30.75
C GLU A 148 2.19 3.38 -31.05
N SER A 149 1.20 2.52 -31.27
CA SER A 149 -0.18 2.94 -31.48
C SER A 149 -0.78 3.60 -30.24
N VAL A 150 -0.65 2.96 -29.08
CA VAL A 150 -1.21 3.45 -27.81
C VAL A 150 -0.59 4.80 -27.41
N TYR A 151 0.72 4.96 -27.52
CA TYR A 151 1.38 6.23 -27.19
C TYR A 151 1.00 7.34 -28.16
N ARG A 152 0.82 7.02 -29.45
CA ARG A 152 0.36 7.97 -30.47
C ARG A 152 -1.06 8.43 -30.16
N GLU A 153 -1.97 7.50 -29.90
CA GLU A 153 -3.37 7.80 -29.56
C GLU A 153 -3.45 8.63 -28.28
N PHE A 154 -2.74 8.23 -27.22
CA PHE A 154 -2.72 8.97 -25.95
C PHE A 154 -2.28 10.43 -26.14
N ARG A 155 -1.20 10.66 -26.92
CA ARG A 155 -0.73 12.00 -27.24
C ARG A 155 -1.74 12.80 -28.07
N GLN A 156 -2.41 12.16 -29.03
CA GLN A 156 -3.44 12.83 -29.84
C GLN A 156 -4.64 13.29 -28.99
N ILE A 157 -5.02 12.52 -27.98
CA ILE A 157 -6.18 12.83 -27.13
C ILE A 157 -5.81 13.81 -26.00
N THR A 158 -4.63 13.66 -25.40
CA THR A 158 -4.29 14.35 -24.14
C THR A 158 -3.21 15.43 -24.26
N ASP A 159 -2.49 15.49 -25.38
CA ASP A 159 -1.29 16.32 -25.57
C ASP A 159 -0.23 16.14 -24.47
N SER A 160 -0.20 14.96 -23.84
CA SER A 160 0.68 14.65 -22.71
C SER A 160 1.61 13.48 -23.00
N THR A 161 2.77 13.51 -22.36
CA THR A 161 3.77 12.42 -22.32
C THR A 161 4.18 12.07 -20.89
N LEU A 162 3.49 12.63 -19.89
CA LEU A 162 3.81 12.38 -18.48
C LEU A 162 3.51 10.93 -18.11
N THR A 163 4.49 10.27 -17.53
CA THR A 163 4.28 8.95 -16.92
C THR A 163 3.47 9.12 -15.64
N GLN A 164 2.62 8.14 -15.33
CA GLN A 164 1.79 8.21 -14.12
C GLN A 164 2.63 8.38 -12.84
N SER A 165 3.79 7.74 -12.76
CA SER A 165 4.74 7.89 -11.65
C SER A 165 5.33 9.30 -11.57
N SER A 166 5.69 9.92 -12.69
CA SER A 166 6.17 11.31 -12.69
C SER A 166 5.11 12.30 -12.20
N VAL A 167 3.83 12.11 -12.58
CA VAL A 167 2.73 12.94 -12.07
C VAL A 167 2.62 12.82 -10.56
N LEU A 168 2.71 11.61 -10.01
CA LEU A 168 2.66 11.39 -8.56
C LEU A 168 3.87 12.01 -7.84
N GLY A 169 5.06 11.96 -8.45
CA GLY A 169 6.25 12.63 -7.93
C GLY A 169 6.04 14.14 -7.80
N VAL A 170 5.53 14.77 -8.86
CA VAL A 170 5.20 16.20 -8.87
C VAL A 170 4.13 16.53 -7.83
N LEU A 171 3.05 15.74 -7.74
CA LEU A 171 2.02 15.94 -6.71
C LEU A 171 2.60 15.83 -5.29
N ASN A 172 3.49 14.87 -5.04
CA ASN A 172 4.11 14.69 -3.74
C ASN A 172 5.09 15.83 -3.35
N GLU A 173 5.55 16.62 -4.33
CA GLU A 173 6.37 17.82 -4.14
C GLU A 173 5.57 19.10 -4.01
N THR A 174 4.41 19.16 -4.64
CA THR A 174 3.65 20.41 -4.83
C THR A 174 2.40 20.49 -3.95
N LEU A 175 1.84 19.36 -3.51
CA LEU A 175 0.65 19.37 -2.69
C LEU A 175 0.93 19.91 -1.27
N PRO A 176 0.03 20.76 -0.72
CA PRO A 176 0.13 21.22 0.65
C PRO A 176 -0.06 20.06 1.65
N ALA A 177 0.41 20.25 2.89
CA ALA A 177 0.35 19.23 3.94
C ALA A 177 -1.08 18.77 4.24
N GLU A 178 -2.04 19.69 4.15
CA GLU A 178 -3.44 19.50 4.43
C GLU A 178 -4.27 19.09 3.19
N ALA A 179 -3.61 18.77 2.07
CA ALA A 179 -4.31 18.32 0.87
C ALA A 179 -5.12 17.05 1.13
N VAL A 180 -6.35 17.02 0.61
CA VAL A 180 -7.19 15.82 0.58
C VAL A 180 -7.03 15.16 -0.79
N ILE A 181 -6.61 13.90 -0.80
CA ILE A 181 -6.43 13.14 -2.04
C ILE A 181 -7.64 12.24 -2.23
N VAL A 182 -8.33 12.44 -3.35
CA VAL A 182 -9.42 11.57 -3.80
C VAL A 182 -8.97 10.89 -5.09
N ALA A 183 -8.87 9.57 -5.05
CA ALA A 183 -8.45 8.77 -6.19
C ALA A 183 -9.63 7.95 -6.73
N ALA A 184 -9.78 7.92 -8.06
CA ALA A 184 -10.69 6.99 -8.71
C ALA A 184 -10.18 5.55 -8.54
N ALA A 185 -11.11 4.59 -8.42
CA ALA A 185 -10.79 3.18 -8.35
C ALA A 185 -10.18 2.70 -9.68
N ALA A 186 -8.85 2.55 -9.71
CA ALA A 186 -8.05 2.06 -10.84
C ALA A 186 -6.57 1.98 -10.40
N ALA A 187 -5.66 1.81 -11.38
CA ALA A 187 -4.20 1.81 -11.19
C ALA A 187 -3.67 2.99 -10.35
N CYS A 188 -4.33 4.15 -10.35
CA CYS A 188 -3.95 5.29 -9.51
C CYS A 188 -3.98 4.97 -8.01
N GLN A 189 -4.96 4.19 -7.55
CA GLN A 189 -5.06 3.78 -6.15
C GLN A 189 -3.92 2.84 -5.75
N ALA A 190 -3.52 1.95 -6.66
CA ALA A 190 -2.40 1.04 -6.45
C ALA A 190 -1.07 1.79 -6.35
N ILE A 191 -0.84 2.74 -7.25
CA ILE A 191 0.42 3.48 -7.29
C ILE A 191 0.51 4.48 -6.13
N CYS A 192 -0.59 5.12 -5.69
CA CYS A 192 -0.59 5.93 -4.47
C CYS A 192 -0.22 5.10 -3.22
N SER A 193 -0.70 3.86 -3.14
CA SER A 193 -0.41 2.94 -2.03
C SER A 193 1.05 2.47 -2.04
N ALA A 194 1.60 2.18 -3.23
CA ALA A 194 2.97 1.71 -3.41
C ALA A 194 4.04 2.82 -3.37
N SER A 195 3.73 4.02 -3.87
CA SER A 195 4.68 5.15 -3.97
C SER A 195 4.80 5.96 -2.68
N GLY A 196 3.96 5.68 -1.68
CA GLY A 196 3.91 6.46 -0.45
C GLY A 196 3.46 7.90 -0.68
N ALA A 197 2.79 8.20 -1.80
CA ALA A 197 2.26 9.53 -2.12
C ALA A 197 1.41 10.03 -0.95
N THR A 198 1.98 10.93 -0.15
CA THR A 198 1.39 11.52 1.03
C THR A 198 2.10 12.84 1.21
N ALA A 199 1.34 13.91 1.45
CA ALA A 199 1.96 15.19 1.76
C ALA A 199 2.91 14.95 2.95
N ARG A 200 4.19 15.27 2.75
CA ARG A 200 5.37 14.69 3.43
C ARG A 200 5.41 14.76 4.97
N LYS A 201 4.39 15.29 5.65
CA LYS A 201 4.43 15.68 7.06
C LYS A 201 3.12 15.50 7.84
N THR A 202 2.08 14.88 7.30
CA THR A 202 0.74 14.85 7.93
C THR A 202 -0.04 13.56 7.64
N PRO A 203 -0.96 13.16 8.53
CA PRO A 203 -1.97 12.14 8.24
C PRO A 203 -2.83 12.63 7.06
N THR A 204 -2.66 12.05 5.86
CA THR A 204 -3.50 12.36 4.70
C THR A 204 -4.74 11.48 4.73
N THR A 205 -5.93 12.07 4.81
CA THR A 205 -7.20 11.33 4.80
C THR A 205 -7.51 10.83 3.39
N TRP A 206 -7.68 9.52 3.22
CA TRP A 206 -8.07 8.89 1.96
C TRP A 206 -9.56 8.58 1.96
N SER A 207 -10.26 8.98 0.90
CA SER A 207 -11.66 8.60 0.67
C SER A 207 -11.77 7.84 -0.65
N THR A 208 -12.29 6.61 -0.59
CA THR A 208 -12.67 5.83 -1.77
C THR A 208 -14.11 6.16 -2.14
N ALA A 209 -14.32 6.77 -3.31
CA ALA A 209 -15.66 6.86 -3.90
C ALA A 209 -15.92 5.56 -4.70
N THR A 210 -16.82 4.70 -4.21
CA THR A 210 -17.35 3.58 -4.99
C THR A 210 -18.36 4.15 -5.99
N PRO A 211 -18.19 3.97 -7.32
CA PRO A 211 -19.25 4.32 -8.26
C PRO A 211 -20.44 3.39 -8.00
N ALA A 212 -21.63 3.96 -7.83
CA ALA A 212 -22.87 3.18 -7.86
C ALA A 212 -23.07 2.67 -9.30
N TRP A 213 -22.88 1.38 -9.52
CA TRP A 213 -23.21 0.75 -10.80
C TRP A 213 -24.74 0.63 -10.91
N ASP A 214 -25.33 1.32 -11.89
CA ASP A 214 -26.73 1.14 -12.27
C ASP A 214 -26.90 -0.24 -12.95
N THR A 215 -27.54 -1.17 -12.26
CA THR A 215 -27.67 -2.58 -12.64
C THR A 215 -28.72 -2.84 -13.73
N LYS A 216 -28.89 -1.95 -14.71
CA LYS A 216 -29.98 -2.03 -15.70
C LYS A 216 -29.65 -2.62 -17.08
N SER A 217 -28.53 -3.30 -17.29
CA SER A 217 -28.34 -4.04 -18.55
C SER A 217 -27.70 -5.41 -18.38
N THR A 218 -28.50 -6.40 -18.00
CA THR A 218 -28.22 -7.81 -18.26
C THR A 218 -28.45 -8.10 -19.76
N ARG A 219 -27.39 -8.10 -20.56
CA ARG A 219 -27.39 -8.84 -21.84
C ARG A 219 -26.59 -10.13 -21.68
N ARG A 220 -27.35 -11.23 -21.80
CA ARG A 220 -26.92 -12.61 -21.90
C ARG A 220 -25.80 -12.78 -22.92
N TRP A 221 -24.78 -13.54 -22.56
CA TRP A 221 -24.04 -14.37 -23.50
C TRP A 221 -24.05 -15.79 -22.93
N ALA A 222 -24.59 -16.70 -23.74
CA ALA A 222 -24.56 -18.14 -23.55
C ALA A 222 -23.19 -18.69 -23.96
#